data_AF-A0A7J0F0T0-F1
#
_entry.id   AF-A0A7J0F0T0-F1
#
_cell.length_a   1.000
_cell.length_b   1.000
_cell.length_c   1.000
_cell.angle_alpha   90.00
_cell.angle_beta   90.00
_cell.angle_gamma   90.00
#
_symmetry.space_group_name_H-M   'P 1'
#
loop_
_entity.id
_entity.type
_entity.pdbx_description
1 polymer ?
#
loop_
_entity_poly.entity_id
_entity_poly.type
_entity_poly.pdbx_seq_one_letter_code
_entity_poly.pdbx_strand_id
1 'polypeptide(L)'
;MAMRFCGEVDVVVKAFSGLGVDEKSLVSILGKWHPDQTKSFRNIVPFFIEDERHFEKWMIEHLDQLKREFLRFQGAIVLWTMHPYERDARLINEALMDGPKSYNVLVEIWCTRSSDELLGARKAYHSLYEPSIEEVVASLVTGVERKVSGSFSI
;
A
#
# COMPACT_ATOMS: atom_id res chain seq x y z
N MET A 1 -17.23 -19.95 -26.25
CA MET A 1 -16.99 -18.51 -26.03
C MET A 1 -17.49 -18.06 -24.64
N ALA A 2 -18.77 -18.26 -24.30
CA ALA A 2 -19.35 -17.80 -23.02
C ALA A 2 -18.73 -18.41 -21.75
N MET A 3 -18.44 -19.72 -21.74
CA MET A 3 -17.83 -20.41 -20.58
C MET A 3 -16.41 -19.92 -20.26
N ARG A 4 -15.67 -19.43 -21.27
CA ARG A 4 -14.33 -18.86 -21.11
C ARG A 4 -14.39 -17.46 -20.49
N PHE A 5 -15.36 -16.65 -20.91
CA PHE A 5 -15.58 -15.32 -20.35
C PHE A 5 -16.00 -15.39 -18.88
N CYS A 6 -16.89 -16.31 -18.50
CA CYS A 6 -17.30 -16.49 -17.09
C CYS A 6 -16.11 -16.82 -16.17
N GLY A 7 -15.23 -17.74 -16.59
CA GLY A 7 -14.03 -18.07 -15.81
C GLY A 7 -13.01 -16.94 -15.73
N GLU A 8 -12.88 -16.13 -16.79
CA GLU A 8 -12.04 -14.91 -16.77
C GLU A 8 -12.58 -13.86 -15.79
N VAL A 9 -13.90 -13.70 -15.71
CA VAL A 9 -14.56 -12.79 -14.75
C VAL A 9 -14.26 -13.22 -13.30
N ASP A 10 -14.34 -14.52 -12.98
CA ASP A 10 -14.05 -15.02 -11.64
C ASP A 10 -12.61 -14.72 -11.21
N VAL A 11 -11.64 -14.85 -12.13
CA VAL A 11 -10.24 -14.50 -11.89
C VAL A 11 -10.08 -13.01 -11.58
N VAL A 12 -10.75 -12.14 -12.33
CA VAL A 12 -10.71 -10.68 -12.11
C VAL A 12 -11.37 -10.30 -10.79
N VAL A 13 -12.55 -10.85 -10.48
CA VAL A 13 -13.26 -10.61 -9.21
C VAL A 13 -12.41 -11.05 -8.02
N LYS A 14 -11.77 -12.21 -8.11
CA LYS A 14 -10.87 -12.70 -7.06
C LYS A 14 -9.64 -11.79 -6.89
N ALA A 15 -9.03 -11.36 -7.99
CA ALA A 15 -7.91 -10.43 -7.94
C ALA A 15 -8.31 -9.09 -7.29
N PHE A 16 -9.51 -8.58 -7.58
CA PHE A 16 -10.02 -7.34 -7.00
C PHE A 16 -10.43 -7.47 -5.52
N SER A 17 -10.60 -8.70 -5.02
CA SER A 17 -10.93 -8.98 -3.63
C SER A 17 -9.70 -9.13 -2.71
N GLY A 18 -8.47 -8.99 -3.24
CA GLY A 18 -7.25 -8.82 -2.44
C GLY A 18 -6.46 -10.10 -2.06
N LEU A 19 -6.87 -11.29 -2.52
CA LEU A 19 -6.16 -12.54 -2.23
C LEU A 19 -5.55 -13.16 -3.50
N GLY A 20 -4.25 -12.94 -3.69
CA GLY A 20 -3.43 -13.61 -4.71
C GLY A 20 -3.64 -13.09 -6.12
N VAL A 21 -3.14 -11.88 -6.39
CA VAL A 21 -3.16 -11.27 -7.72
C VAL A 21 -2.03 -11.86 -8.57
N ASP A 22 -2.39 -12.63 -9.60
CA ASP A 22 -1.47 -12.94 -10.71
C ASP A 22 -1.54 -11.80 -11.72
N GLU A 23 -0.62 -10.84 -11.61
CA GLU A 23 -0.55 -9.66 -12.47
C GLU A 23 -0.47 -10.02 -13.94
N LYS A 24 0.27 -11.08 -14.32
CA LYS A 24 0.41 -11.48 -15.72
C LYS A 24 -0.91 -11.99 -16.28
N SER A 25 -1.61 -12.81 -15.50
CA SER A 25 -2.94 -13.29 -15.87
C SER A 25 -3.95 -12.15 -15.95
N LEU A 26 -3.95 -11.24 -14.97
CA LEU A 26 -4.85 -10.08 -14.95
C LEU A 26 -4.65 -9.16 -16.16
N VAL A 27 -3.40 -8.81 -16.47
CA VAL A 27 -3.06 -7.99 -17.64
C VAL A 27 -3.40 -8.69 -18.95
N SER A 28 -3.16 -9.99 -19.05
CA SER A 28 -3.53 -10.77 -20.24
C SER A 28 -5.04 -10.84 -20.45
N ILE A 29 -5.83 -10.98 -19.39
CA ILE A 29 -7.29 -11.03 -19.46
C ILE A 29 -7.84 -9.66 -19.83
N LEU A 30 -7.54 -8.63 -19.03
CA LEU A 30 -8.05 -7.28 -19.24
C LEU A 30 -7.57 -6.67 -20.56
N GLY A 31 -6.33 -6.96 -20.97
CA GLY A 31 -5.76 -6.48 -22.23
C GLY A 31 -6.38 -7.10 -23.49
N LYS A 32 -7.16 -8.18 -23.36
CA LYS A 32 -7.87 -8.84 -24.48
C LYS A 32 -9.35 -8.51 -24.52
N TRP A 33 -9.90 -7.84 -23.50
CA TRP A 33 -11.34 -7.60 -23.41
C TRP A 33 -11.82 -6.58 -24.45
N HIS A 34 -12.80 -6.99 -25.25
CA HIS A 34 -13.54 -6.09 -26.14
C HIS A 34 -14.47 -5.17 -25.31
N PRO A 35 -14.85 -3.97 -25.80
CA PRO A 35 -15.84 -3.13 -25.14
C PRO A 35 -17.11 -3.85 -24.68
N ASP A 36 -17.63 -4.81 -25.46
CA ASP A 36 -18.82 -5.59 -25.09
C ASP A 36 -18.60 -6.53 -23.89
N GLN A 37 -17.40 -7.08 -23.77
CA GLN A 37 -16.98 -7.91 -22.63
C GLN A 37 -16.81 -7.04 -21.39
N THR A 38 -16.19 -5.87 -21.53
CA THR A 38 -16.08 -4.90 -20.44
C THR A 38 -17.46 -4.44 -19.96
N LYS A 39 -18.41 -4.18 -20.87
CA LYS A 39 -19.79 -3.84 -20.52
C LYS A 39 -20.50 -5.00 -19.81
N SER A 40 -20.34 -6.22 -20.32
CA SER A 40 -20.92 -7.42 -19.71
C SER A 40 -20.35 -7.66 -18.29
N PHE A 41 -19.05 -7.48 -18.10
CA PHE A 41 -18.41 -7.55 -16.78
C PHE A 41 -19.06 -6.58 -15.80
N ARG A 42 -19.21 -5.30 -16.18
CA ARG A 42 -19.84 -4.28 -15.32
C ARG A 42 -21.26 -4.61 -14.89
N ASN A 43 -22.01 -5.27 -15.76
CA ASN A 43 -23.40 -5.68 -15.50
C ASN A 43 -23.51 -6.93 -14.63
N ILE A 44 -22.47 -7.77 -14.58
CA ILE A 44 -22.48 -9.05 -13.86
C ILE A 44 -21.92 -8.91 -12.43
N VAL A 45 -20.94 -8.02 -12.23
CA VAL A 45 -20.25 -7.89 -10.94
C VAL A 45 -20.86 -6.78 -10.07
N PRO A 46 -20.91 -6.96 -8.73
CA PRO A 46 -21.54 -6.01 -7.81
C PRO A 46 -20.68 -4.77 -7.52
N PHE A 47 -19.72 -4.44 -8.38
CA PHE A 47 -18.79 -3.32 -8.17
C PHE A 47 -19.30 -2.00 -8.74
N PHE A 48 -20.33 -2.05 -9.58
CA PHE A 48 -20.83 -0.91 -10.32
C PHE A 48 -22.26 -0.58 -9.92
N ILE A 49 -22.57 0.71 -9.93
CA ILE A 49 -23.92 1.24 -9.79
C ILE A 49 -24.18 2.19 -10.95
N GLU A 50 -25.42 2.19 -11.44
CA GLU A 50 -25.88 3.15 -12.45
C GLU A 50 -26.52 4.33 -11.73
N ASP A 51 -26.16 5.56 -12.14
CA ASP A 51 -26.79 6.77 -11.60
C ASP A 51 -28.05 7.18 -12.38
N GLU A 52 -28.73 8.23 -11.92
CA GLU A 52 -29.95 8.77 -12.55
C GLU A 52 -29.74 9.24 -14.01
N ARG A 53 -28.48 9.43 -14.43
CA ARG A 53 -28.10 9.84 -15.78
C ARG A 53 -27.69 8.66 -16.65
N HIS A 54 -27.94 7.43 -16.21
CA HIS A 54 -27.54 6.20 -16.89
C HIS A 54 -26.01 6.10 -17.06
N PHE A 55 -25.27 6.59 -16.06
CA PHE A 55 -23.82 6.47 -16.02
C PHE A 55 -23.38 5.38 -15.03
N GLU A 56 -22.73 4.36 -15.56
CA GLU A 56 -22.11 3.27 -14.80
C GLU A 56 -20.87 3.77 -14.04
N LYS A 57 -20.93 3.81 -12.71
CA LYS A 57 -19.81 4.21 -11.85
C LYS A 57 -19.42 3.09 -10.90
N TRP A 58 -18.15 3.09 -10.52
CA TRP A 58 -17.69 2.24 -9.42
C TRP A 58 -18.37 2.63 -8.11
N MET A 59 -18.72 1.63 -7.31
CA MET A 59 -19.00 1.82 -5.89
C MET A 59 -17.73 2.29 -5.19
N ILE A 60 -17.81 3.43 -4.49
CA ILE A 60 -16.65 4.07 -3.86
C ILE A 60 -15.99 3.11 -2.86
N GLU A 61 -16.77 2.37 -2.08
CA GLU A 61 -16.27 1.41 -1.10
C GLU A 61 -15.38 0.32 -1.74
N HIS A 62 -15.83 -0.26 -2.85
CA HIS A 62 -15.09 -1.27 -3.61
C HIS A 62 -13.84 -0.68 -4.27
N LEU A 63 -13.94 0.55 -4.82
CA LEU A 63 -12.81 1.22 -5.42
C LEU A 63 -11.72 1.53 -4.39
N ASP A 64 -12.10 2.03 -3.23
CA ASP A 64 -11.17 2.35 -2.16
C ASP A 64 -10.56 1.09 -1.55
N GLN A 65 -11.35 0.01 -1.41
CA GLN A 65 -10.83 -1.29 -1.01
C GLN A 65 -9.80 -1.80 -2.01
N LEU A 66 -10.12 -1.77 -3.30
CA LEU A 66 -9.20 -2.19 -4.36
C LEU A 66 -7.87 -1.41 -4.29
N LYS A 67 -7.94 -0.08 -4.21
CA LYS A 67 -6.75 0.76 -4.08
C LYS A 67 -5.93 0.41 -2.84
N ARG A 68 -6.57 0.23 -1.68
CA ARG A 68 -5.90 -0.14 -0.43
C ARG A 68 -5.21 -1.50 -0.52
N GLU A 69 -5.86 -2.49 -1.11
CA GLU A 69 -5.31 -3.85 -1.22
C GLU A 69 -4.07 -3.88 -2.13
N PHE A 70 -4.11 -3.19 -3.27
CA PHE A 70 -2.96 -3.08 -4.18
C PHE A 70 -1.79 -2.33 -3.51
N LEU A 71 -2.07 -1.22 -2.82
CA LEU A 71 -1.04 -0.49 -2.07
C LEU A 71 -0.44 -1.34 -0.94
N ARG A 72 -1.27 -2.09 -0.20
CA ARG A 72 -0.81 -2.98 0.87
C ARG A 72 0.11 -4.08 0.33
N PHE A 73 -0.25 -4.69 -0.80
CA PHE A 73 0.56 -5.74 -1.42
C PHE A 73 1.91 -5.20 -1.90
N GLN A 74 1.90 -4.06 -2.60
CA GLN A 74 3.13 -3.39 -3.04
C GLN A 74 4.02 -3.05 -1.85
N GLY A 75 3.46 -2.43 -0.80
CA GLY A 75 4.18 -2.09 0.41
C GLY A 75 4.80 -3.31 1.10
N ALA A 76 4.05 -4.41 1.21
CA ALA A 76 4.54 -5.66 1.80
C ALA A 76 5.74 -6.24 1.04
N ILE A 77 5.69 -6.28 -0.30
CA ILE A 77 6.82 -6.75 -1.12
C ILE A 77 8.04 -5.84 -0.93
N VAL A 78 7.84 -4.53 -1.01
CA VAL A 78 8.93 -3.56 -0.86
C VAL A 78 9.62 -3.75 0.50
N LEU A 79 8.86 -3.76 1.59
CA LEU A 79 9.39 -3.97 2.95
C LEU A 79 10.07 -5.34 3.10
N TRP A 80 9.55 -6.39 2.46
CA TRP A 80 10.14 -7.73 2.52
C TRP A 80 11.50 -7.81 1.81
N THR A 81 11.68 -7.08 0.71
CA THR A 81 12.92 -7.07 -0.07
C THR A 81 14.03 -6.20 0.51
N MET A 82 13.70 -5.31 1.45
CA MET A 82 14.66 -4.41 2.09
C MET A 82 15.57 -5.14 3.07
N HIS A 83 16.78 -4.59 3.27
CA HIS A 83 17.61 -4.98 4.40
C HIS A 83 16.85 -4.70 5.71
N PRO A 84 16.83 -5.61 6.71
CA PRO A 84 16.04 -5.41 7.94
C PRO A 84 16.30 -4.07 8.65
N TYR A 85 17.56 -3.63 8.69
CA TYR A 85 17.93 -2.33 9.26
C TYR A 85 17.39 -1.14 8.46
N GLU A 86 17.39 -1.21 7.13
CA GLU A 86 16.80 -0.16 6.29
C GLU A 86 15.28 -0.13 6.47
N ARG A 87 14.64 -1.30 6.47
CA ARG A 87 13.20 -1.44 6.67
C ARG A 87 12.77 -0.75 7.96
N ASP A 88 13.40 -1.12 9.08
CA ASP A 88 13.05 -0.56 10.38
C ASP A 88 13.37 0.94 10.41
N ALA A 89 14.49 1.41 9.84
CA ALA A 89 14.80 2.85 9.75
C ALA A 89 13.74 3.66 8.98
N ARG A 90 13.23 3.14 7.86
CA ARG A 90 12.18 3.79 7.08
C ARG A 90 10.84 3.83 7.82
N LEU A 91 10.45 2.70 8.43
CA LEU A 91 9.23 2.61 9.23
C LEU A 91 9.27 3.57 10.43
N ILE A 92 10.45 3.75 11.03
CA ILE A 92 10.65 4.74 12.10
C ILE A 92 10.40 6.15 11.60
N ASN A 93 11.03 6.52 10.48
CA ASN A 93 10.87 7.86 9.91
C ASN A 93 9.42 8.13 9.54
N GLU A 94 8.75 7.18 8.87
CA GLU A 94 7.34 7.27 8.50
C GLU A 94 6.44 7.47 9.74
N ALA A 95 6.62 6.64 10.77
CA ALA A 95 5.85 6.75 12.00
C ALA A 95 6.08 8.08 12.76
N LEU A 96 7.30 8.63 12.70
CA LEU A 96 7.60 9.94 13.28
C LEU A 96 6.95 11.08 12.49
N MET A 97 6.88 10.99 11.16
CA MET A 97 6.23 12.00 10.31
C MET A 97 4.70 11.95 10.38
N ASP A 98 4.12 10.75 10.45
CA ASP A 98 2.68 10.54 10.63
C ASP A 98 2.18 10.96 12.02
N GLY A 99 3.08 10.96 13.00
CA GLY A 99 2.81 11.39 14.36
C GLY A 99 1.99 10.36 15.16
N PRO A 100 1.14 10.81 16.12
CA PRO A 100 0.56 9.94 17.15
C PRO A 100 -0.24 8.74 16.63
N LYS A 101 -0.74 8.78 15.39
CA LYS A 101 -1.52 7.70 14.78
C LYS A 101 -0.67 6.47 14.43
N SER A 102 0.63 6.66 14.23
CA SER A 102 1.56 5.61 13.78
C SER A 102 2.60 5.23 14.85
N TYR A 103 2.52 5.81 16.06
CA TYR A 103 3.47 5.50 17.15
C TYR A 103 3.41 4.05 17.64
N ASN A 104 2.33 3.31 17.36
CA ASN A 104 2.27 1.87 17.59
C ASN A 104 3.38 1.11 16.84
N VAL A 105 3.78 1.58 15.66
CA VAL A 105 4.89 0.99 14.87
C VAL A 105 6.22 1.17 15.60
N LEU A 106 6.45 2.34 16.20
CA LEU A 106 7.65 2.58 17.01
C LEU A 106 7.67 1.67 18.23
N VAL A 107 6.56 1.55 18.95
CA VAL A 107 6.47 0.64 20.11
C VAL A 107 6.75 -0.80 19.69
N GLU A 108 6.18 -1.26 18.56
CA GLU A 108 6.39 -2.60 18.04
C GLU A 108 7.87 -2.87 17.73
N ILE A 109 8.54 -1.97 16.99
CA ILE A 109 9.95 -2.14 16.64
C ILE A 109 10.82 -2.18 17.92
N TRP A 110 10.55 -1.34 18.92
CA TRP A 110 11.39 -1.23 20.13
C TRP A 110 11.20 -2.44 21.04
N CYS A 111 9.99 -3.00 21.08
CA CYS A 111 9.67 -4.15 21.92
C CYS A 111 9.99 -5.50 21.27
N THR A 112 10.12 -5.57 19.95
CA THR A 112 10.32 -6.84 19.23
C THR A 112 11.73 -7.05 18.68
N ARG A 113 12.55 -6.00 18.58
CA ARG A 113 13.93 -6.09 18.10
C ARG A 113 14.93 -6.25 19.24
N SER A 114 15.98 -7.00 18.97
CA SER A 114 17.16 -7.09 19.83
C SER A 114 17.97 -5.79 19.82
N SER A 115 18.84 -5.62 20.82
CA SER A 115 19.71 -4.44 20.90
C SER A 115 20.60 -4.27 19.67
N ASP A 116 21.09 -5.37 19.08
CA ASP A 116 21.96 -5.31 17.90
C ASP A 116 21.17 -4.90 16.64
N GLU A 117 19.93 -5.37 16.50
CA GLU A 117 19.04 -4.96 15.42
C GLU A 117 18.67 -3.49 15.51
N LEU A 118 18.36 -2.99 16.71
CA LEU A 118 18.09 -1.57 16.94
C LEU A 118 19.31 -0.69 16.65
N LEU A 119 20.51 -1.14 17.03
CA LEU A 119 21.75 -0.44 16.68
C LEU A 119 21.98 -0.41 15.16
N GLY A 120 21.69 -1.52 14.48
CA GLY A 120 21.72 -1.62 13.02
C GLY A 120 20.75 -0.64 12.36
N ALA A 121 19.49 -0.62 12.81
CA ALA A 121 18.46 0.29 12.32
C ALA A 121 18.85 1.76 12.53
N ARG A 122 19.41 2.11 13.70
CA ARG A 122 19.88 3.49 13.96
C ARG A 122 21.01 3.90 13.01
N LYS A 123 21.95 3.01 12.72
CA LYS A 123 23.02 3.27 11.73
C LYS A 123 22.45 3.46 10.33
N ALA A 124 21.51 2.60 9.93
CA ALA A 124 20.83 2.73 8.65
C ALA A 124 20.04 4.06 8.56
N TYR A 125 19.34 4.45 9.62
CA TYR A 125 18.61 5.70 9.70
C TYR A 125 19.53 6.91 9.44
N HIS A 126 20.66 7.01 10.15
CA HIS A 126 21.65 8.05 9.93
C HIS A 126 22.27 8.05 8.53
N SER A 127 22.29 6.90 7.86
CA SER A 127 22.76 6.81 6.47
C SER A 127 21.71 7.26 5.46
N LEU A 128 20.42 7.14 5.80
CA LEU A 128 19.28 7.46 4.93
C LEU A 128 18.76 8.89 5.13
N TYR A 129 18.91 9.42 6.35
CA TYR A 129 18.36 10.69 6.78
C TYR A 129 19.45 11.53 7.46
N GLU A 130 19.41 12.85 7.25
CA GLU A 130 20.36 13.77 7.87
C GLU A 130 20.22 13.84 9.40
N PRO A 131 19.02 14.05 9.99
CA PRO A 131 18.90 14.10 11.44
C PRO A 131 18.96 12.69 12.05
N SER A 132 19.40 12.61 13.31
CA SER A 132 19.26 11.39 14.11
C SER A 132 17.80 11.14 14.51
N ILE A 133 17.49 9.88 14.87
CA ILE A 133 16.17 9.54 15.44
C ILE A 133 15.89 10.40 16.67
N GLU A 134 16.89 10.53 17.56
CA GLU A 134 16.80 11.31 18.79
C GLU A 134 16.59 12.80 18.53
N GLU A 135 17.22 13.37 17.50
CA GLU A 135 17.03 14.77 17.10
C GLU A 135 15.61 15.03 16.60
N VAL A 136 15.06 14.12 15.79
CA VAL A 136 13.67 14.21 15.33
C VAL A 136 12.72 14.12 16.52
N VAL A 137 12.91 13.13 17.41
CA VAL A 137 12.08 12.98 18.61
C VAL A 137 12.15 14.22 19.51
N ALA A 138 13.33 14.79 19.73
CA ALA A 138 13.48 16.01 20.51
C ALA A 138 12.74 17.20 19.87
N SER A 139 12.78 17.31 18.54
CA SER A 139 12.05 18.37 17.81
C SER A 139 10.54 18.25 17.97
N LEU A 140 10.00 17.03 17.95
CA LEU A 140 8.57 16.73 18.14
C LEU A 140 8.12 17.07 19.57
N VAL A 141 8.93 16.73 20.58
CA VAL A 141 8.62 17.01 22.00
C VAL A 141 8.71 18.50 22.32
N THR A 142 9.65 19.22 21.71
CA THR A 142 9.86 20.66 21.94
C THR A 142 8.96 21.55 21.08
N GLY A 143 8.18 20.97 20.16
CA GLY A 143 7.31 21.72 19.25
C GLY A 143 8.07 22.56 18.21
N VAL A 144 9.37 22.32 18.02
CA VAL A 144 10.19 23.03 17.04
C VAL A 144 10.15 22.23 15.75
N GLU A 145 9.19 22.54 14.87
CA GLU A 145 9.14 21.94 13.53
C GLU A 145 10.37 22.36 12.72
N ARG A 146 11.35 21.45 12.60
CA ARG A 146 12.37 21.57 11.56
C ARG A 146 11.81 20.89 10.32
N LYS A 147 11.75 21.63 9.22
CA LYS A 147 11.30 21.14 7.92
C LYS A 147 12.21 20.01 7.46
N VAL A 148 11.85 18.77 7.78
CA VAL A 148 12.52 17.57 7.26
C VAL A 148 12.07 17.43 5.80
N SER A 149 12.94 17.79 4.87
CA SER A 149 12.71 17.63 3.44
C SER A 149 12.83 16.16 3.05
N GLY A 150 11.78 15.39 3.28
CA GLY A 150 11.62 14.04 2.75
C GLY A 150 10.64 14.05 1.59
N SER A 151 11.14 14.29 0.38
CA SER A 151 10.36 14.07 -0.85
C SER A 151 10.17 12.57 -1.05
N PHE A 152 9.00 12.04 -0.75
CA PHE A 152 8.55 10.77 -1.32
C PHE A 152 7.24 11.02 -2.04
N SER A 153 7.35 11.16 -3.37
CA SER A 153 6.22 10.96 -4.28
C SER A 153 6.18 9.47 -4.59
N ILE A 154 5.07 8.82 -4.26
CA ILE A 154 4.63 7.57 -4.89
C ILE A 154 3.54 7.95 -5.90
#